data_AF-A0A7C3A8Y5-F1
#
_entry.id   AF-A0A7C3A8Y5-F1
#
_cell.length_a   1.000
_cell.length_b   1.000
_cell.length_c   1.000
_cell.angle_alpha   90.00
_cell.angle_beta   90.00
_cell.angle_gamma   90.00
#
_symmetry.space_group_name_H-M   'P 1'
#
loop_
_entity.id
_entity.type
_entity.pdbx_description
1 polymer ?
#
loop_
_entity_poly.entity_id
_entity_poly.type
_entity_poly.pdbx_seq_one_letter_code
_entity_poly.pdbx_strand_id
1 'polypeptide(L)' 'KVGETLLLDVGTAITVGAVTSVKGENATLKLARPVCAEKGGRAAVSRKIAGRWRLIGYGIIT' A
#
# COMPACT_ATOMS: atom_id res chain seq x y z
N LYS A 1 1.49 -8.35 -6.54
CA LYS A 1 2.29 -9.60 -6.47
C LYS A 1 3.26 -9.51 -5.31
N VAL A 2 3.70 -10.64 -4.74
CA VAL A 2 4.79 -10.60 -3.74
C VAL A 2 6.06 -10.05 -4.40
N GLY A 3 6.79 -9.19 -3.69
CA GLY A 3 7.97 -8.47 -4.17
C GLY A 3 7.67 -7.18 -4.95
N GLU A 4 6.40 -6.91 -5.30
CA GLU A 4 6.02 -5.70 -6.02
C GLU A 4 6.00 -4.48 -5.10
N THR A 5 6.54 -3.36 -5.58
CA THR A 5 6.44 -2.08 -4.88
C THR A 5 5.13 -1.38 -5.23
N LEU A 6 4.35 -1.07 -4.20
CA LEU A 6 3.13 -0.29 -4.31
C LEU A 6 3.32 1.06 -3.62
N LEU A 7 2.62 2.07 -4.12
CA LEU A 7 2.50 3.37 -3.47
C LEU A 7 1.23 3.35 -2.63
N LEU A 8 1.36 3.82 -1.40
CA LEU A 8 0.30 3.88 -0.41
C LEU A 8 0.07 5.34 -0.04
N ASP A 9 -1.18 5.76 -0.13
CA ASP A 9 -1.66 7.03 0.39
C ASP A 9 -2.45 6.74 1.66
N VAL A 10 -1.83 7.00 2.82
CA VAL A 10 -2.42 6.79 4.15
C VAL A 10 -2.81 8.15 4.71
N GLY A 11 -4.08 8.53 4.53
CA GLY A 11 -4.52 9.90 4.78
C GLY A 11 -3.78 10.88 3.87
N THR A 12 -2.97 11.77 4.46
CA THR A 12 -2.11 12.71 3.73
C THR A 12 -0.67 12.21 3.54
N ALA A 13 -0.30 11.08 4.18
CA ALA A 13 1.05 10.54 4.13
C ALA A 13 1.21 9.63 2.91
N ILE A 14 2.16 9.97 2.04
CA ILE A 14 2.52 9.15 0.88
C ILE A 14 3.77 8.32 1.21
N THR A 15 3.68 7.01 1.08
CA THR A 15 4.82 6.10 1.27
C THR A 15 4.81 5.01 0.20
N VAL A 16 5.92 4.30 0.08
CA VAL A 16 6.02 3.12 -0.78
C VAL A 16 6.29 1.89 0.07
N GLY A 17 5.74 0.75 -0.33
CA GLY A 17 5.92 -0.51 0.37
C GLY A 17 6.10 -1.67 -0.60
N ALA A 18 7.00 -2.59 -0.26
CA ALA A 18 7.14 -3.85 -0.97
C ALA A 18 6.17 -4.88 -0.37
N VAL A 19 5.36 -5.52 -1.21
CA VAL A 19 4.44 -6.58 -0.78
C VAL A 19 5.24 -7.80 -0.35
N THR A 20 5.16 -8.19 0.92
CA THR A 20 5.88 -9.35 1.46
C THR A 20 5.03 -10.63 1.44
N SER A 21 3.71 -10.49 1.54
CA SER A 21 2.78 -11.61 1.53
C SER A 21 1.41 -11.16 1.03
N VAL A 22 0.71 -12.07 0.34
CA VAL A 22 -0.70 -11.90 -0.02
C VAL A 22 -1.42 -13.19 0.40
N LYS A 23 -2.43 -13.07 1.25
CA LYS A 23 -3.25 -14.18 1.75
C LYS A 23 -4.71 -13.81 1.68
N GLY A 24 -5.46 -14.44 0.76
CA GLY A 24 -6.86 -14.09 0.53
C GLY A 24 -7.02 -12.61 0.21
N GLU A 25 -7.78 -11.91 1.03
CA GLU A 25 -8.07 -10.48 0.90
C GLU A 25 -7.06 -9.58 1.63
N ASN A 26 -6.09 -10.16 2.34
CA ASN A 26 -5.10 -9.43 3.13
C ASN A 26 -3.74 -9.40 2.43
N ALA A 27 -3.13 -8.22 2.40
CA ALA A 27 -1.77 -8.03 1.93
C ALA A 27 -0.90 -7.46 3.05
N THR A 28 0.30 -8.03 3.22
CA THR A 28 1.31 -7.50 4.14
C THR A 28 2.36 -6.76 3.32
N LEU A 29 2.67 -5.52 3.72
CA LEU A 29 3.64 -4.68 3.04
C LEU A 29 4.74 -4.24 4.02
N LYS A 30 5.99 -4.28 3.57
CA LYS A 30 7.12 -3.67 4.25
C LYS A 30 7.30 -2.26 3.73
N LEU A 31 7.05 -1.28 4.57
CA LEU A 31 7.14 0.14 4.23
C LEU A 31 8.61 0.58 4.12
N ALA A 32 8.90 1.44 3.14
CA ALA A 32 10.22 2.07 3.00
C ALA A 32 10.40 3.23 3.98
N ARG A 33 9.32 3.99 4.24
CA ARG A 33 9.28 5.05 5.26
C ARG A 33 8.13 4.76 6.22
N PRO A 34 8.35 4.84 7.55
CA PRO A 34 7.29 4.65 8.53
C PRO A 34 6.22 5.74 8.34
N VAL A 35 4.96 5.35 8.55
CA VAL A 35 3.81 6.28 8.53
C VAL A 35 2.99 6.04 9.79
N CYS A 36 2.42 7.12 10.32
CA CYS A 36 1.44 7.02 11.40
C CYS A 36 0.08 6.69 10.78
N ALA A 37 -0.60 5.69 11.33
CA ALA A 37 -1.91 5.29 10.89
C ALA A 37 -2.70 4.72 12.07
N GLU A 38 -3.99 5.01 12.10
CA GLU A 38 -4.90 4.40 13.05
C GLU A 38 -5.35 3.02 12.55
N LYS A 39 -5.57 2.08 13.48
CA LYS A 39 -6.17 0.79 13.15
C LYS A 39 -7.59 1.00 12.62
N GLY A 40 -7.92 0.38 11.49
CA GLY A 40 -9.18 0.64 10.78
C GLY A 40 -9.10 1.83 9.81
N GLY A 41 -7.97 2.53 9.76
CA GLY A 41 -7.74 3.61 8.81
C GLY A 41 -7.77 3.12 7.35
N ARG A 42 -8.27 3.98 6.45
CA ARG A 42 -8.29 3.69 5.01
C ARG A 42 -6.96 4.11 4.36
N ALA A 43 -6.44 3.25 3.48
CA ALA A 43 -5.28 3.54 2.66
C ALA A 43 -5.61 3.31 1.19
N ALA A 44 -5.32 4.29 0.34
CA ALA A 44 -5.38 4.10 -1.11
C ALA A 44 -4.11 3.39 -1.59
N VAL A 45 -4.27 2.50 -2.58
CA VAL A 45 -3.22 1.66 -3.12
C VAL A 45 -3.05 1.98 -4.60
N SER A 46 -1.83 2.36 -4.96
CA SER A 46 -1.44 2.73 -6.31
C SER A 46 -0.35 1.80 -6.84
N ARG A 47 -0.47 1.44 -8.13
CA ARG A 47 0.46 0.56 -8.84
C ARG A 47 1.21 1.31 -9.91
N LYS A 48 2.51 1.00 -10.07
CA LYS A 48 3.31 1.56 -11.16
C LYS A 48 3.03 0.79 -12.45
N ILE A 49 2.42 1.46 -13.44
CA ILE A 49 2.10 0.89 -14.75
C ILE A 49 2.65 1.85 -15.80
N ALA A 50 3.45 1.37 -16.75
CA ALA A 50 4.07 2.21 -17.80
C ALA A 50 4.73 3.50 -17.25
N GLY A 51 5.48 3.38 -16.14
CA GLY A 51 6.20 4.49 -15.51
C GLY A 51 5.36 5.44 -14.64
N ARG A 52 4.02 5.33 -14.64
CA ARG A 52 3.12 6.19 -13.87
C ARG A 52 2.40 5.42 -12.77
N TRP A 53 2.12 6.08 -11.65
CA TRP A 53 1.27 5.52 -10.61
C TRP A 53 -0.19 5.62 -11.03
N ARG A 54 -0.89 4.50 -10.95
CA ARG A 54 -2.33 4.41 -11.20
C ARG A 54 -2.98 3.86 -9.94
N LEU A 55 -4.02 4.53 -9.47
CA LEU A 55 -4.86 4.02 -8.38
C LEU A 55 -5.47 2.70 -8.81
N ILE A 56 -5.32 1.66 -7.98
CA ILE A 56 -5.88 0.33 -8.24
C ILE A 56 -6.96 -0.07 -7.22
N GLY A 57 -7.05 0.63 -6.10
CA GLY A 57 -8.07 0.38 -5.08
C GLY A 57 -7.73 1.02 -3.74
N TYR A 58 -8.43 0.59 -2.70
CA TYR A 58 -8.16 0.98 -1.32
C TYR A 58 -8.25 -0.25 -0.41
N GLY A 59 -7.70 -0.12 0.79
CA GLY A 59 -7.78 -1.13 1.83
C GLY A 59 -7.93 -0.51 3.22
N ILE A 60 -8.10 -1.39 4.21
CA ILE A 60 -8.19 -1.02 5.62
C ILE A 60 -6.93 -1.53 6.32
N ILE A 61 -6.30 -0.66 7.11
CA ILE A 61 -5.11 -1.01 7.91
C ILE A 61 -5.59 -1.82 9.11
N THR A 62 -5.05 -3.04 9.26
CA THR A 62 -5.42 -4.00 10.32
C THR A 62 -4.23 -4.45 11.13
#